data_AF-S7UTI5-F1
#
_entry.id   AF-S7UTI5-F1
#
_cell.length_a   1.000
_cell.length_b   1.000
_cell.length_c   1.000
_cell.angle_alpha   90.00
_cell.angle_beta   90.00
_cell.angle_gamma   90.00
#
_symmetry.space_group_name_H-M   'P 1'
#
loop_
_entity.id
_entity.type
_entity.pdbx_description
1 polymer ?
#
loop_
_entity_poly.entity_id
_entity_poly.type
_entity_poly.pdbx_seq_one_letter_code
_entity_poly.pdbx_strand_id
1 'polypeptide(L)'
;MAKYIVVKGSGGMSNRLQAAAAAVPYALLTGRTLCVDWRDSLYSDDASNTFTRYFDIAGVPYVDAPPASDDIFPVFWRERLALPVAVEYLFDNDHFDPEVFAATRIDLARTDYENEVLVFWAPGMEPLQGLLPRLAALPEFSAFPGGPTLDQAGHVVLSRHIRPTGDVVRAVDGYAKLLRHPAVGVHVRHTDLESPVDRILEEVRELVARTGAQVFLCTDNLHVQTLFKRLFPDLLVTDKYLSPANEPLHGLIEGVSNVRKGMEALTDMYLLGRCEYVVHYAKSSFARISILATPIPSGNVVAIP
;
A
#
# COMPACT_ATOMS: atom_id res chain seq x y z
N MET A 1 5.30 14.89 -28.05
CA MET A 1 6.27 14.22 -27.16
C MET A 1 5.48 13.39 -26.16
N ALA A 2 6.01 12.24 -25.73
CA ALA A 2 5.36 11.43 -24.70
C ALA A 2 5.37 12.20 -23.37
N LYS A 3 4.25 12.17 -22.64
CA LYS A 3 4.13 12.81 -21.31
C LYS A 3 4.04 11.72 -20.25
N TYR A 4 4.64 11.95 -19.08
CA TYR A 4 4.80 10.96 -18.03
C TYR A 4 4.27 11.45 -16.68
N ILE A 5 3.87 10.50 -15.83
CA ILE A 5 3.72 10.69 -14.39
C ILE A 5 4.61 9.66 -13.68
N VAL A 6 5.55 10.15 -12.88
CA VAL A 6 6.50 9.35 -12.09
C VAL A 6 6.04 9.35 -10.64
N VAL A 7 5.81 8.17 -10.07
CA VAL A 7 5.40 7.97 -8.68
C VAL A 7 6.61 7.56 -7.85
N LYS A 8 7.08 8.43 -6.95
CA LYS A 8 8.21 8.11 -6.06
C LYS A 8 7.74 7.36 -4.81
N GLY A 9 8.58 6.45 -4.31
CA GLY A 9 8.34 5.72 -3.07
C GLY A 9 8.38 6.61 -1.83
N SER A 10 7.40 6.43 -0.94
CA SER A 10 7.31 7.06 0.38
C SER A 10 6.49 6.17 1.31
N GLY A 11 6.93 6.06 2.57
CA GLY A 11 6.35 5.23 3.60
C GLY A 11 6.47 3.73 3.30
N GLY A 12 5.72 2.95 4.07
CA GLY A 12 5.66 1.50 3.93
C GLY A 12 4.91 1.05 2.66
N MET A 13 4.90 -0.26 2.42
CA MET A 13 4.32 -0.89 1.23
C MET A 13 2.87 -0.43 0.92
N SER A 14 2.02 -0.27 1.94
CA SER A 14 0.64 0.19 1.75
C SER A 14 0.58 1.65 1.28
N ASN A 15 1.40 2.54 1.84
CA ASN A 15 1.43 3.95 1.44
C ASN A 15 1.86 4.07 -0.03
N ARG A 16 2.91 3.32 -0.40
CA ARG A 16 3.44 3.24 -1.76
C ARG A 16 2.40 2.73 -2.76
N LEU A 17 1.73 1.62 -2.43
CA LEU A 17 0.71 1.04 -3.30
C LEU A 17 -0.51 1.95 -3.46
N GLN A 18 -0.91 2.65 -2.39
CA GLN A 18 -1.97 3.67 -2.46
C GLN A 18 -1.58 4.86 -3.35
N ALA A 19 -0.34 5.36 -3.25
CA ALA A 19 0.13 6.42 -4.13
C ALA A 19 0.15 5.98 -5.60
N ALA A 20 0.65 4.77 -5.88
CA ALA A 20 0.59 4.19 -7.23
C ALA A 20 -0.86 4.06 -7.72
N ALA A 21 -1.76 3.57 -6.88
CA ALA A 21 -3.18 3.45 -7.21
C ALA A 21 -3.86 4.80 -7.49
N ALA A 22 -3.48 5.87 -6.78
CA ALA A 22 -3.97 7.22 -7.04
C ALA A 22 -3.46 7.79 -8.38
N ALA A 23 -2.25 7.41 -8.81
CA ALA A 23 -1.67 7.88 -10.06
C ALA A 23 -2.24 7.20 -11.32
N VAL A 24 -2.77 5.97 -11.20
CA VAL A 24 -3.32 5.22 -12.34
C VAL A 24 -4.49 5.98 -13.02
N PRO A 25 -5.55 6.42 -12.31
CA PRO A 25 -6.64 7.14 -12.96
C PRO A 25 -6.19 8.50 -13.54
N TYR A 26 -5.20 9.13 -12.91
CA TYR A 26 -4.61 10.36 -13.42
C TYR A 26 -3.89 10.14 -14.76
N ALA A 27 -3.07 9.08 -14.85
CA ALA A 27 -2.40 8.69 -16.07
C ALA A 27 -3.40 8.43 -17.22
N LEU A 28 -4.50 7.72 -16.91
CA LEU A 28 -5.57 7.42 -17.86
C LEU A 28 -6.30 8.68 -18.34
N LEU A 29 -6.70 9.57 -17.43
CA LEU A 29 -7.39 10.82 -17.78
C LEU A 29 -6.53 11.78 -18.60
N THR A 30 -5.22 11.84 -18.33
CA THR A 30 -4.32 12.80 -18.96
C THR A 30 -3.55 12.22 -20.15
N GLY A 31 -3.75 10.93 -20.46
CA GLY A 31 -3.00 10.23 -21.51
C GLY A 31 -1.50 10.15 -21.23
N ARG A 32 -1.09 10.21 -19.95
CA ARG A 32 0.32 10.13 -19.53
C ARG A 32 0.74 8.68 -19.37
N THR A 33 1.99 8.40 -19.69
CA THR A 33 2.64 7.11 -19.37
C THR A 33 2.99 7.06 -17.89
N LEU A 34 2.56 6.01 -17.20
CA LEU A 34 2.85 5.79 -15.79
C LEU A 34 4.27 5.26 -15.62
N CYS A 35 4.97 5.77 -14.62
CA CYS A 35 6.21 5.20 -14.11
C CYS A 35 6.10 5.12 -12.59
N VAL A 36 6.26 3.93 -12.01
CA VAL A 36 6.32 3.78 -10.55
C VAL A 36 7.76 3.48 -10.19
N ASP A 37 8.40 4.42 -9.49
CA ASP A 37 9.83 4.38 -9.16
C ASP A 37 10.03 4.11 -7.67
N TRP A 38 10.24 2.83 -7.34
CA TRP A 38 10.59 2.34 -6.00
C TRP A 38 12.01 1.76 -5.99
N ARG A 39 12.95 2.44 -6.67
CA ARG A 39 14.38 2.10 -6.68
C ARG A 39 15.13 2.43 -5.38
N ASP A 40 14.43 2.86 -4.34
CA ASP A 40 15.04 3.14 -3.04
C ASP A 40 15.36 1.88 -2.22
N SER A 41 16.08 2.06 -1.11
CA SER A 41 16.58 0.97 -0.27
C SER A 41 15.54 0.37 0.68
N LEU A 42 14.29 0.86 0.74
CA LEU A 42 13.33 0.41 1.76
C LEU A 42 12.92 -1.06 1.55
N TYR A 43 12.72 -1.44 0.29
CA TYR A 43 12.32 -2.78 -0.14
C TYR A 43 13.26 -3.38 -1.20
N SER A 44 14.38 -2.72 -1.47
CA SER A 44 15.39 -3.12 -2.45
C SER A 44 16.73 -3.37 -1.75
N ASP A 45 17.42 -4.43 -2.15
CA ASP A 45 18.76 -4.76 -1.66
C ASP A 45 19.86 -4.10 -2.53
N ASP A 46 19.53 -3.73 -3.78
CA ASP A 46 20.46 -3.29 -4.82
C ASP A 46 20.00 -2.01 -5.55
N ALA A 47 19.03 -1.30 -4.99
CA ALA A 47 18.38 -0.13 -5.61
C ALA A 47 17.70 -0.41 -6.96
N SER A 48 17.42 -1.68 -7.29
CA SER A 48 16.53 -2.03 -8.40
C SER A 48 15.09 -1.60 -8.11
N ASN A 49 14.30 -1.37 -9.16
CA ASN A 49 12.90 -1.00 -9.00
C ASN A 49 12.11 -2.18 -8.46
N THR A 50 11.58 -2.03 -7.26
CA THR A 50 10.87 -3.12 -6.58
C THR A 50 9.41 -3.22 -7.00
N PHE A 51 8.85 -2.19 -7.65
CA PHE A 51 7.46 -2.21 -8.08
C PHE A 51 7.19 -3.38 -9.03
N THR A 52 7.97 -3.53 -10.11
CA THR A 52 7.82 -4.61 -11.11
C THR A 52 8.20 -6.00 -10.60
N ARG A 53 8.88 -6.09 -9.44
CA ARG A 53 9.08 -7.37 -8.75
C ARG A 53 7.80 -7.86 -8.08
N TYR A 54 6.98 -6.94 -7.58
CA TYR A 54 5.79 -7.25 -6.81
C TYR A 54 4.49 -7.14 -7.60
N PHE A 55 4.46 -6.29 -8.64
CA PHE A 55 3.23 -5.96 -9.37
C PHE A 55 3.43 -5.89 -10.88
N ASP A 56 2.39 -6.33 -11.59
CA ASP A 56 2.16 -6.10 -13.00
C ASP A 56 1.17 -4.93 -13.19
N ILE A 57 1.37 -4.14 -14.25
CA ILE A 57 0.45 -3.09 -14.68
C ILE A 57 -0.34 -3.54 -15.92
N ALA A 58 -1.66 -3.35 -15.88
CA ALA A 58 -2.55 -3.65 -17.00
C ALA A 58 -3.38 -2.42 -17.41
N GLY A 59 -3.60 -2.27 -18.72
CA GLY A 59 -4.53 -1.27 -19.27
C GLY A 59 -4.06 0.19 -19.19
N VAL A 60 -2.83 0.46 -18.76
CA VAL A 60 -2.22 1.80 -18.69
C VAL A 60 -0.83 1.74 -19.33
N PRO A 61 -0.43 2.69 -20.20
CA PRO A 61 0.94 2.76 -20.68
C PRO A 61 1.93 2.87 -19.52
N TYR A 62 2.96 2.04 -19.50
CA TYR A 62 3.87 1.92 -18.37
C TYR A 62 5.34 1.85 -18.80
N VAL A 63 6.23 2.46 -18.02
CA VAL A 63 7.69 2.29 -18.10
C VAL A 63 8.29 2.04 -16.72
N ASP A 64 9.27 1.14 -16.65
CA ASP A 64 9.89 0.69 -15.39
C ASP A 64 10.95 1.65 -14.84
N ALA A 65 11.39 2.63 -15.63
CA ALA A 65 12.36 3.64 -15.20
C ALA A 65 11.89 5.05 -15.58
N PRO A 66 12.15 6.06 -14.75
CA PRO A 66 11.83 7.44 -15.09
C PRO A 66 12.53 7.86 -16.39
N PRO A 67 11.85 8.60 -17.27
CA PRO A 67 12.45 9.12 -18.49
C PRO A 67 13.49 10.19 -18.15
N ALA A 68 14.48 10.36 -19.02
CA ALA A 68 15.35 11.53 -19.00
C ALA A 68 14.59 12.71 -19.62
N SER A 69 14.45 13.81 -18.88
CA SER A 69 13.83 15.05 -19.37
C SER A 69 14.33 16.23 -18.53
N ASP A 70 14.45 17.40 -19.15
CA ASP A 70 14.72 18.66 -18.45
C ASP A 70 13.43 19.38 -18.03
N ASP A 71 12.28 18.95 -18.59
CA ASP A 71 10.95 19.50 -18.38
C ASP A 71 10.19 18.70 -17.32
N ILE A 72 10.65 18.84 -16.07
CA ILE A 72 10.13 18.15 -14.89
C ILE A 72 9.39 19.13 -13.98
N PHE A 73 8.21 18.72 -13.52
CA PHE A 73 7.46 19.41 -12.47
C PHE A 73 7.05 18.46 -11.33
N PRO A 74 7.23 18.84 -10.05
CA PRO A 74 7.87 20.08 -9.59
C PRO A 74 9.37 20.18 -9.89
N VAL A 75 9.88 21.42 -9.98
CA VAL A 75 11.29 21.71 -10.32
C VAL A 75 12.29 21.08 -9.36
N PHE A 76 11.87 20.81 -8.12
CA PHE A 76 12.65 20.08 -7.10
C PHE A 76 13.28 18.80 -7.66
N TRP A 77 12.57 18.10 -8.55
CA TRP A 77 12.99 16.81 -9.09
C TRP A 77 13.95 16.86 -10.26
N ARG A 78 14.24 18.03 -10.84
CA ARG A 78 15.08 18.14 -12.06
C ARG A 78 16.43 17.42 -11.92
N GLU A 79 17.06 17.55 -10.77
CA GLU A 79 18.37 16.93 -10.48
C GLU A 79 18.25 15.71 -9.56
N ARG A 80 17.02 15.33 -9.17
CA ARG A 80 16.75 14.30 -8.15
C ARG A 80 15.94 13.13 -8.66
N LEU A 81 15.34 13.22 -9.86
CA LEU A 81 14.44 12.20 -10.40
C LEU A 81 15.11 10.81 -10.44
N ALA A 82 16.38 10.77 -10.83
CA ALA A 82 17.17 9.55 -10.94
C ALA A 82 17.67 8.99 -9.60
N LEU A 83 17.57 9.73 -8.49
CA LEU A 83 18.09 9.29 -7.20
C LEU A 83 17.27 8.08 -6.69
N PRO A 84 17.94 6.97 -6.31
CA PRO A 84 17.31 5.79 -5.72
C PRO A 84 17.06 6.02 -4.23
N VAL A 85 16.21 6.99 -3.91
CA VAL A 85 15.95 7.42 -2.54
C VAL A 85 14.45 7.59 -2.30
N ALA A 86 13.99 7.09 -1.16
CA ALA A 86 12.62 7.29 -0.71
C ALA A 86 12.44 8.76 -0.34
N VAL A 87 11.25 9.30 -0.57
CA VAL A 87 11.01 10.73 -0.35
C VAL A 87 11.30 11.15 1.09
N GLU A 88 10.95 10.31 2.07
CA GLU A 88 11.19 10.58 3.50
C GLU A 88 12.66 10.86 3.83
N TYR A 89 13.60 10.19 3.16
CA TYR A 89 15.04 10.36 3.39
C TYR A 89 15.62 11.62 2.75
N LEU A 90 14.87 12.30 1.89
CA LEU A 90 15.25 13.62 1.38
C LEU A 90 14.99 14.74 2.40
N PHE A 91 14.24 14.43 3.47
CA PHE A 91 13.73 15.40 4.44
C PHE A 91 13.90 14.92 5.89
N ASP A 92 14.87 14.05 6.18
CA ASP A 92 15.11 13.52 7.54
C ASP A 92 13.84 12.97 8.23
N ASN A 93 12.95 12.36 7.44
CA ASN A 93 11.61 11.86 7.79
C ASN A 93 10.52 12.92 8.05
N ASP A 94 10.80 14.21 7.88
CA ASP A 94 9.83 15.32 8.01
C ASP A 94 9.08 15.65 6.71
N HIS A 95 8.99 14.67 5.82
CA HIS A 95 8.39 14.84 4.49
C HIS A 95 6.88 15.15 4.48
N PHE A 96 6.17 14.99 5.61
CA PHE A 96 4.73 15.30 5.68
C PHE A 96 4.42 16.79 5.91
N ASP A 97 5.45 17.63 6.01
CA ASP A 97 5.27 19.09 6.03
C ASP A 97 4.49 19.57 4.78
N PRO A 98 3.44 20.40 4.93
CA PRO A 98 2.69 20.98 3.82
C PRO A 98 3.56 21.70 2.77
N GLU A 99 4.65 22.35 3.17
CA GLU A 99 5.59 23.01 2.27
C GLU A 99 6.36 21.99 1.43
N VAL A 100 6.76 20.87 2.05
CA VAL A 100 7.40 19.76 1.33
C VAL A 100 6.42 19.18 0.31
N PHE A 101 5.16 18.95 0.68
CA PHE A 101 4.15 18.51 -0.28
C PHE A 101 3.99 19.50 -1.45
N ALA A 102 3.86 20.79 -1.18
CA ALA A 102 3.69 21.80 -2.23
C ALA A 102 4.91 21.86 -3.18
N ALA A 103 6.12 21.65 -2.65
CA ALA A 103 7.36 21.73 -3.43
C ALA A 103 7.69 20.45 -4.21
N THR A 104 7.16 19.29 -3.82
CA THR A 104 7.67 17.99 -4.29
C THR A 104 6.64 17.05 -4.92
N ARG A 105 5.37 17.41 -5.00
CA ARG A 105 4.39 16.64 -5.77
C ARG A 105 3.44 17.52 -6.56
N ILE A 106 2.85 16.94 -7.59
CA ILE A 106 1.70 17.53 -8.28
C ILE A 106 0.41 17.44 -7.46
N ASP A 107 -0.53 18.32 -7.78
CA ASP A 107 -1.93 18.19 -7.37
C ASP A 107 -2.68 17.37 -8.43
N LEU A 108 -3.19 16.19 -8.05
CA LEU A 108 -3.93 15.33 -8.97
C LEU A 108 -5.27 15.93 -9.43
N ALA A 109 -5.83 16.92 -8.73
CA ALA A 109 -7.02 17.63 -9.18
C ALA A 109 -6.74 18.50 -10.42
N ARG A 110 -5.48 18.87 -10.64
CA ARG A 110 -5.02 19.66 -11.78
C ARG A 110 -4.54 18.75 -12.92
N THR A 111 -5.20 18.83 -14.08
CA THR A 111 -4.95 17.94 -15.23
C THR A 111 -4.31 18.64 -16.43
N ASP A 112 -4.08 19.95 -16.35
CA ASP A 112 -3.57 20.81 -17.42
C ASP A 112 -2.07 21.14 -17.25
N TYR A 113 -1.31 20.29 -16.56
CA TYR A 113 0.13 20.46 -16.52
C TYR A 113 0.72 20.22 -17.91
N GLU A 114 1.50 21.20 -18.38
CA GLU A 114 2.14 21.11 -19.69
C GLU A 114 3.44 20.33 -19.69
N ASN A 115 4.09 20.21 -18.52
CA ASN A 115 5.41 19.58 -18.39
C ASN A 115 5.42 18.14 -18.90
N GLU A 116 6.52 17.75 -19.53
CA GLU A 116 6.78 16.40 -20.01
C GLU A 116 6.68 15.38 -18.87
N VAL A 117 7.37 15.62 -17.75
CA VAL A 117 7.40 14.72 -16.60
C VAL A 117 6.75 15.37 -15.39
N LEU A 118 5.73 14.71 -14.85
CA LEU A 118 5.17 15.06 -13.55
C LEU A 118 5.66 14.10 -12.48
N VAL A 119 5.97 14.60 -11.29
CA VAL A 119 6.35 13.77 -10.15
C VAL A 119 5.28 13.83 -9.08
N PHE A 120 4.89 12.66 -8.61
CA PHE A 120 3.87 12.46 -7.60
C PHE A 120 4.38 11.51 -6.51
N TRP A 121 3.91 11.72 -5.29
CA TRP A 121 4.03 10.79 -4.18
C TRP A 121 3.01 11.21 -3.11
N ALA A 122 2.57 10.26 -2.28
CA ALA A 122 1.63 10.53 -1.19
C ALA A 122 1.67 9.43 -0.13
N PRO A 123 1.29 9.71 1.12
CA PRO A 123 1.10 8.67 2.14
C PRO A 123 -0.16 7.82 1.91
N GLY A 124 -1.05 8.21 1.01
CA GLY A 124 -2.34 7.55 0.79
C GLY A 124 -3.00 8.00 -0.51
N MET A 125 -4.26 7.60 -0.67
CA MET A 125 -5.05 7.87 -1.89
C MET A 125 -5.77 9.22 -1.88
N GLU A 126 -5.77 9.95 -0.77
CA GLU A 126 -6.53 11.19 -0.57
C GLU A 126 -6.35 12.23 -1.70
N PRO A 127 -5.17 12.40 -2.32
CA PRO A 127 -5.01 13.31 -3.45
C PRO A 127 -5.93 13.00 -4.66
N LEU A 128 -6.41 11.76 -4.79
CA LEU A 128 -7.36 11.38 -5.84
C LEU A 128 -8.75 12.02 -5.66
N GLN A 129 -9.08 12.51 -4.45
CA GLN A 129 -10.42 13.04 -4.12
C GLN A 129 -10.88 14.13 -5.10
N GLY A 130 -9.98 15.04 -5.48
CA GLY A 130 -10.29 16.12 -6.43
C GLY A 130 -10.52 15.64 -7.87
N LEU A 131 -10.09 14.42 -8.19
CA LEU A 131 -10.22 13.82 -9.51
C LEU A 131 -11.47 12.94 -9.65
N LEU A 132 -12.03 12.44 -8.54
CA LEU A 132 -13.16 11.49 -8.53
C LEU A 132 -14.33 11.87 -9.45
N PRO A 133 -14.82 13.14 -9.47
CA PRO A 133 -15.94 13.51 -10.35
C PRO A 133 -15.62 13.35 -11.84
N ARG A 134 -14.33 13.47 -12.21
CA ARG A 134 -13.87 13.35 -13.61
C ARG A 134 -13.66 11.90 -14.02
N LEU A 135 -13.49 10.98 -13.06
CA LEU A 135 -13.26 9.57 -13.36
C LEU A 135 -14.44 8.92 -14.09
N ALA A 136 -15.67 9.42 -13.92
CA ALA A 136 -16.84 8.93 -14.64
C ALA A 136 -16.70 8.97 -16.18
N ALA A 137 -15.81 9.81 -16.72
CA ALA A 137 -15.52 9.88 -18.14
C ALA A 137 -14.68 8.69 -18.66
N LEU A 138 -14.04 7.93 -17.77
CA LEU A 138 -13.24 6.77 -18.12
C LEU A 138 -14.09 5.49 -18.17
N PRO A 139 -13.90 4.60 -19.17
CA PRO A 139 -14.70 3.39 -19.33
C PRO A 139 -14.72 2.48 -18.09
N GLU A 140 -13.60 2.33 -17.40
CA GLU A 140 -13.46 1.48 -16.21
C GLU A 140 -14.29 1.96 -15.01
N PHE A 141 -14.67 3.24 -14.97
CA PHE A 141 -15.50 3.85 -13.93
C PHE A 141 -16.92 4.18 -14.40
N SER A 142 -17.33 3.70 -15.59
CA SER A 142 -18.67 3.93 -16.17
C SER A 142 -19.85 3.46 -15.30
N ALA A 143 -19.60 2.54 -14.35
CA ALA A 143 -20.58 2.12 -13.35
C ALA A 143 -20.93 3.22 -12.31
N PHE A 144 -20.21 4.34 -12.32
CA PHE A 144 -20.34 5.44 -11.35
C PHE A 144 -20.64 6.76 -12.07
N PRO A 145 -21.90 7.03 -12.48
CA PRO A 145 -22.26 8.19 -13.31
C PRO A 145 -22.01 9.57 -12.67
N GLY A 146 -21.74 9.63 -11.35
CA GLY A 146 -21.32 10.84 -10.63
C GLY A 146 -19.85 10.83 -10.18
N GLY A 147 -19.07 9.86 -10.64
CA GLY A 147 -17.75 9.53 -10.13
C GLY A 147 -17.81 8.48 -9.00
N PRO A 148 -16.77 7.64 -8.85
CA PRO A 148 -16.66 6.69 -7.76
C PRO A 148 -16.34 7.40 -6.44
N THR A 149 -16.63 6.76 -5.31
CA THR A 149 -15.98 7.10 -4.04
C THR A 149 -14.49 6.76 -4.09
N LEU A 150 -13.71 7.26 -3.13
CA LEU A 150 -12.28 6.93 -3.05
C LEU A 150 -12.03 5.42 -2.96
N ASP A 151 -12.84 4.71 -2.18
CA ASP A 151 -12.77 3.26 -2.00
C ASP A 151 -13.13 2.50 -3.27
N GLN A 152 -14.19 2.93 -3.96
CA GLN A 152 -14.58 2.37 -5.25
C GLN A 152 -13.48 2.60 -6.29
N ALA A 153 -12.85 3.78 -6.28
CA ALA A 153 -11.75 4.08 -7.18
C ALA A 153 -10.54 3.17 -6.91
N GLY A 154 -10.14 3.05 -5.64
CA GLY A 154 -9.07 2.14 -5.21
C GLY A 154 -9.36 0.69 -5.57
N HIS A 155 -10.60 0.22 -5.36
CA HIS A 155 -11.00 -1.14 -5.70
C HIS A 155 -10.87 -1.42 -7.20
N VAL A 156 -11.39 -0.53 -8.05
CA VAL A 156 -11.27 -0.69 -9.52
C VAL A 156 -9.79 -0.72 -9.94
N VAL A 157 -8.97 0.17 -9.40
CA VAL A 157 -7.55 0.24 -9.74
C VAL A 157 -6.79 -1.01 -9.30
N LEU A 158 -6.93 -1.43 -8.04
CA LEU A 158 -6.22 -2.58 -7.49
C LEU A 158 -6.73 -3.92 -8.03
N SER A 159 -7.99 -4.00 -8.48
CA SER A 159 -8.53 -5.23 -9.08
C SER A 159 -8.22 -5.35 -10.58
N ARG A 160 -8.09 -4.23 -11.30
CA ARG A 160 -7.96 -4.24 -12.77
C ARG A 160 -6.58 -3.89 -13.28
N HIS A 161 -5.92 -2.91 -12.66
CA HIS A 161 -4.75 -2.24 -13.20
C HIS A 161 -3.45 -2.58 -12.49
N ILE A 162 -3.45 -2.76 -11.16
CA ILE A 162 -2.25 -3.15 -10.39
C ILE A 162 -2.44 -4.56 -9.86
N ARG A 163 -1.77 -5.55 -10.45
CA ARG A 163 -1.95 -6.96 -10.09
C ARG A 163 -0.69 -7.51 -9.42
N PRO A 164 -0.80 -8.24 -8.31
CA PRO A 164 0.36 -8.93 -7.75
C PRO A 164 0.97 -9.90 -8.76
N THR A 165 2.30 -9.97 -8.79
CA THR A 165 3.01 -10.95 -9.63
C THR A 165 2.71 -12.37 -9.18
N GLY A 166 3.02 -13.34 -10.04
CA GLY A 166 2.83 -14.76 -9.72
C GLY A 166 3.57 -15.23 -8.46
N ASP A 167 4.69 -14.60 -8.11
CA ASP A 167 5.41 -14.89 -6.86
C ASP A 167 4.62 -14.45 -5.63
N VAL A 168 4.07 -13.23 -5.65
CA VAL A 168 3.23 -12.73 -4.55
C VAL A 168 1.98 -13.59 -4.40
N VAL A 169 1.31 -13.92 -5.51
CA VAL A 169 0.12 -14.80 -5.50
C VAL A 169 0.45 -16.16 -4.89
N ARG A 170 1.55 -16.80 -5.32
CA ARG A 170 1.98 -18.10 -4.78
C ARG A 170 2.27 -18.04 -3.28
N ALA A 171 2.92 -16.98 -2.79
CA ALA A 171 3.18 -16.80 -1.37
C ALA A 171 1.86 -16.73 -0.58
N VAL A 172 0.91 -15.90 -1.04
CA VAL A 172 -0.41 -15.76 -0.42
C VAL A 172 -1.18 -17.07 -0.43
N ASP A 173 -1.28 -17.75 -1.58
CA ASP A 173 -2.02 -19.01 -1.71
C ASP A 173 -1.39 -20.14 -0.86
N GLY A 174 -0.08 -20.09 -0.68
CA GLY A 174 0.67 -20.99 0.21
C GLY A 174 0.21 -20.92 1.67
N TYR A 175 -0.20 -19.76 2.16
CA TYR A 175 -0.79 -19.60 3.49
C TYR A 175 -2.32 -19.71 3.48
N ALA A 176 -2.99 -19.28 2.41
CA ALA A 176 -4.44 -19.35 2.30
C ALA A 176 -4.98 -20.78 2.44
N LYS A 177 -4.22 -21.80 2.00
CA LYS A 177 -4.58 -23.22 2.21
C LYS A 177 -4.60 -23.66 3.68
N LEU A 178 -3.94 -22.91 4.57
CA LEU A 178 -3.90 -23.15 6.01
C LEU A 178 -5.00 -22.39 6.76
N LEU A 179 -5.69 -21.46 6.07
CA LEU A 179 -6.77 -20.68 6.61
C LEU A 179 -8.05 -21.53 6.65
N ARG A 180 -8.65 -21.64 7.84
CA ARG A 180 -9.93 -22.29 8.07
C ARG A 180 -11.00 -21.23 8.17
N HIS A 181 -12.08 -21.42 7.41
CA HIS A 181 -13.17 -20.48 7.33
C HIS A 181 -14.32 -20.85 8.30
N PRO A 182 -14.98 -19.86 8.94
CA PRO A 182 -14.70 -18.42 8.83
C PRO A 182 -13.38 -18.01 9.50
N ALA A 183 -12.78 -16.91 9.06
CA ALA A 183 -11.54 -16.35 9.60
C ALA A 183 -11.67 -14.87 9.95
N VAL A 184 -10.98 -14.45 11.01
CA VAL A 184 -10.78 -13.05 11.41
C VAL A 184 -9.33 -12.68 11.14
N GLY A 185 -9.11 -11.80 10.18
CA GLY A 185 -7.83 -11.15 9.94
C GLY A 185 -7.63 -10.03 10.95
N VAL A 186 -6.48 -10.02 11.63
CA VAL A 186 -6.18 -9.05 12.67
C VAL A 186 -4.90 -8.33 12.32
N HIS A 187 -4.94 -7.00 12.24
CA HIS A 187 -3.74 -6.19 12.03
C HIS A 187 -3.42 -5.33 13.26
N VAL A 188 -2.27 -5.61 13.87
CA VAL A 188 -1.71 -4.90 15.03
C VAL A 188 -0.33 -4.35 14.68
N ARG A 189 -0.23 -3.02 14.57
CA ARG A 189 1.05 -2.32 14.47
C ARG A 189 1.48 -1.92 15.88
N HIS A 190 2.69 -2.21 16.33
CA HIS A 190 3.08 -1.95 17.72
C HIS A 190 4.58 -1.64 17.90
N THR A 191 5.35 -1.54 16.81
CA THR A 191 6.75 -1.08 16.89
C THR A 191 6.84 0.45 16.91
N ASP A 192 6.24 1.13 15.95
CA ASP A 192 6.28 2.60 15.78
C ASP A 192 4.93 3.28 16.07
N LEU A 193 3.85 2.56 15.87
CA LEU A 193 2.50 3.00 16.19
C LEU A 193 1.97 2.11 17.31
N GLU A 194 1.90 2.61 18.55
CA GLU A 194 1.39 1.85 19.70
C GLU A 194 -0.12 1.57 19.54
N SER A 195 -0.49 0.48 18.85
CA SER A 195 -1.91 0.08 18.75
C SER A 195 -2.49 -0.26 20.13
N PRO A 196 -3.78 -0.02 20.36
CA PRO A 196 -4.48 -0.42 21.58
C PRO A 196 -4.75 -1.94 21.60
N VAL A 197 -3.72 -2.73 21.91
CA VAL A 197 -3.74 -4.20 21.83
C VAL A 197 -4.90 -4.80 22.63
N ASP A 198 -5.19 -4.29 23.82
CA ASP A 198 -6.28 -4.81 24.67
C ASP A 198 -7.66 -4.68 24.01
N ARG A 199 -7.95 -3.51 23.41
CA ARG A 199 -9.22 -3.29 22.68
C ARG A 199 -9.32 -4.19 21.45
N ILE A 200 -8.22 -4.36 20.72
CA ILE A 200 -8.18 -5.28 19.58
C ILE A 200 -8.47 -6.71 20.05
N LEU A 201 -7.89 -7.13 21.18
CA LEU A 201 -8.12 -8.46 21.74
C LEU A 201 -9.55 -8.69 22.20
N GLU A 202 -10.18 -7.69 22.83
CA GLU A 202 -11.60 -7.74 23.22
C GLU A 202 -12.48 -8.02 22.00
N GLU A 203 -12.34 -7.21 20.94
CA GLU A 203 -13.12 -7.32 19.70
C GLU A 203 -12.88 -8.67 18.99
N VAL A 204 -11.63 -9.11 18.91
CA VAL A 204 -11.29 -10.41 18.30
C VAL A 204 -11.91 -11.56 19.10
N ARG A 205 -11.87 -11.51 20.44
CA ARG A 205 -12.49 -12.55 21.29
C ARG A 205 -14.00 -12.62 21.09
N GLU A 206 -14.67 -11.47 21.05
CA GLU A 206 -16.11 -11.41 20.82
C GLU A 206 -16.49 -11.97 19.44
N LEU A 207 -15.74 -11.60 18.39
CA LEU A 207 -15.94 -12.12 17.04
C LEU A 207 -15.73 -13.64 16.98
N VAL A 208 -14.63 -14.15 17.54
CA VAL A 208 -14.33 -15.59 17.57
C VAL A 208 -15.38 -16.35 18.37
N ALA A 209 -15.82 -15.83 19.53
CA ALA A 209 -16.86 -16.48 20.33
C ALA A 209 -18.21 -16.56 19.59
N ARG A 210 -18.54 -15.54 18.79
CA ARG A 210 -19.76 -15.49 18.00
C ARG A 210 -19.72 -16.36 16.74
N THR A 211 -18.56 -16.50 16.11
CA THR A 211 -18.44 -17.06 14.76
C THR A 211 -17.71 -18.39 14.70
N GLY A 212 -16.96 -18.76 15.74
CA GLY A 212 -16.04 -19.90 15.73
C GLY A 212 -14.83 -19.70 14.80
N ALA A 213 -14.56 -18.47 14.38
CA ALA A 213 -13.57 -18.19 13.34
C ALA A 213 -12.12 -18.44 13.78
N GLN A 214 -11.28 -18.86 12.83
CA GLN A 214 -9.84 -18.88 13.03
C GLN A 214 -9.28 -17.46 13.05
N VAL A 215 -8.26 -17.19 13.87
CA VAL A 215 -7.55 -15.91 13.87
C VAL A 215 -6.35 -15.98 12.95
N PHE A 216 -6.22 -15.04 12.04
CA PHE A 216 -4.98 -14.76 11.28
C PHE A 216 -4.40 -13.43 11.75
N LEU A 217 -3.14 -13.40 12.21
CA LEU A 217 -2.51 -12.20 12.76
C LEU A 217 -1.40 -11.64 11.88
N CYS A 218 -1.55 -10.36 11.54
CA CYS A 218 -0.55 -9.48 10.96
C CYS A 218 -0.04 -8.52 12.03
N THR A 219 1.19 -8.75 12.50
CA THR A 219 1.87 -7.84 13.41
C THR A 219 3.35 -7.69 13.07
N ASP A 220 3.91 -6.56 13.46
CA ASP A 220 5.33 -6.22 13.44
C ASP A 220 6.04 -6.50 14.77
N ASN A 221 5.31 -6.94 15.81
CA ASN A 221 5.80 -7.06 17.16
C ASN A 221 5.76 -8.50 17.69
N LEU A 222 6.91 -8.99 18.17
CA LEU A 222 7.08 -10.35 18.69
C LEU A 222 6.26 -10.60 19.98
N HIS A 223 6.12 -9.59 20.84
CA HIS A 223 5.34 -9.71 22.07
C HIS A 223 3.85 -9.88 21.76
N VAL A 224 3.30 -9.08 20.86
CA VAL A 224 1.92 -9.20 20.36
C VAL A 224 1.69 -10.58 19.75
N GLN A 225 2.60 -11.06 18.89
CA GLN A 225 2.49 -12.40 18.33
C GLN A 225 2.46 -13.48 19.41
N THR A 226 3.34 -13.36 20.42
CA THR A 226 3.41 -14.31 21.55
C THR A 226 2.13 -14.30 22.38
N LEU A 227 1.56 -13.12 22.61
CA LEU A 227 0.29 -12.96 23.33
C LEU A 227 -0.86 -13.63 22.58
N PHE A 228 -1.02 -13.34 21.28
CA PHE A 228 -2.06 -13.97 20.46
C PHE A 228 -1.90 -15.49 20.39
N LYS A 229 -0.68 -16.02 20.26
CA LYS A 229 -0.43 -17.47 20.24
C LYS A 229 -0.89 -18.17 21.52
N ARG A 230 -0.78 -17.49 22.67
CA ARG A 230 -1.27 -18.01 23.96
C ARG A 230 -2.80 -18.00 24.06
N LEU A 231 -3.43 -17.01 23.44
CA LEU A 231 -4.87 -16.78 23.56
C LEU A 231 -5.70 -17.53 22.51
N PHE A 232 -5.13 -17.79 21.34
CA PHE A 232 -5.80 -18.43 20.21
C PHE A 232 -4.97 -19.65 19.76
N PRO A 233 -5.28 -20.87 20.23
CA PRO A 233 -4.49 -22.07 19.93
C PRO A 233 -4.35 -22.39 18.43
N ASP A 234 -5.37 -22.03 17.64
CA ASP A 234 -5.40 -22.22 16.19
C ASP A 234 -4.93 -20.97 15.41
N LEU A 235 -4.17 -20.07 16.03
CA LEU A 235 -3.67 -18.85 15.39
C LEU A 235 -2.84 -19.17 14.15
N LEU A 236 -3.20 -18.57 13.02
CA LEU A 236 -2.35 -18.50 11.84
C LEU A 236 -1.49 -17.22 11.88
N VAL A 237 -0.20 -17.39 11.60
CA VAL A 237 0.74 -16.29 11.32
C VAL A 237 1.58 -16.66 10.11
N THR A 238 2.11 -15.66 9.43
CA THR A 238 3.12 -15.84 8.39
C THR A 238 4.51 -15.93 9.01
N ASP A 239 5.40 -16.70 8.37
CA ASP A 239 6.81 -16.71 8.69
C ASP A 239 7.44 -15.39 8.23
N LYS A 240 7.74 -14.53 9.19
CA LYS A 240 8.37 -13.23 8.95
C LYS A 240 9.39 -12.89 10.01
N TYR A 241 10.33 -12.02 9.65
CA TYR A 241 11.25 -11.47 10.63
C TYR A 241 10.50 -10.52 11.58
N LEU A 242 10.68 -10.68 12.88
CA LEU A 242 10.20 -9.75 13.90
C LEU A 242 11.39 -9.32 14.75
N SER A 243 11.70 -8.03 14.77
CA SER A 243 12.85 -7.51 15.51
C SER A 243 12.65 -7.76 17.01
N PRO A 244 13.59 -8.42 17.71
CA PRO A 244 13.57 -8.52 19.17
C PRO A 244 13.66 -7.15 19.86
N ALA A 245 14.22 -6.15 19.17
CA ALA A 245 14.42 -4.79 19.66
C ALA A 245 13.21 -3.87 19.46
N ASN A 246 12.06 -4.40 18.99
CA ASN A 246 10.86 -3.64 18.68
C ASN A 246 11.04 -2.55 17.60
N GLU A 247 11.96 -2.77 16.66
CA GLU A 247 12.20 -1.86 15.55
C GLU A 247 11.16 -2.02 14.44
N PRO A 248 10.81 -0.95 13.69
CA PRO A 248 9.83 -1.02 12.63
C PRO A 248 10.29 -1.91 11.47
N LEU A 249 9.40 -2.79 10.99
CA LEU A 249 9.72 -3.73 9.90
C LEU A 249 10.01 -3.07 8.55
N HIS A 250 9.64 -1.81 8.36
CA HIS A 250 9.95 -1.08 7.13
C HIS A 250 11.30 -0.36 7.20
N GLY A 251 12.05 -0.42 8.32
CA GLY A 251 13.40 0.14 8.43
C GLY A 251 14.50 -0.77 7.88
N LEU A 252 15.71 -0.24 7.66
CA LEU A 252 16.89 -1.04 7.29
C LEU A 252 17.35 -1.85 8.51
N ILE A 253 17.32 -3.18 8.38
CA ILE A 253 17.72 -4.11 9.45
C ILE A 253 18.90 -4.92 8.93
N GLU A 254 20.02 -4.87 9.66
CA GLU A 254 21.24 -5.57 9.27
C GLU A 254 20.99 -7.08 9.12
N GLY A 255 21.45 -7.64 7.99
CA GLY A 255 21.31 -9.07 7.70
C GLY A 255 19.92 -9.54 7.26
N VAL A 256 18.94 -8.63 7.13
CA VAL A 256 17.60 -8.95 6.64
C VAL A 256 17.40 -8.37 5.24
N SER A 257 17.03 -9.22 4.27
CA SER A 257 16.74 -8.77 2.89
C SER A 257 15.54 -7.82 2.86
N ASN A 258 15.71 -6.66 2.25
CA ASN A 258 14.67 -5.67 2.03
C ASN A 258 13.61 -6.17 1.05
N VAL A 259 14.02 -6.93 0.05
CA VAL A 259 13.11 -7.57 -0.90
C VAL A 259 12.20 -8.56 -0.17
N ARG A 260 12.78 -9.37 0.72
CA ARG A 260 12.01 -10.31 1.53
C ARG A 260 10.98 -9.61 2.42
N LYS A 261 11.33 -8.50 3.09
CA LYS A 261 10.38 -7.72 3.91
C LYS A 261 9.21 -7.20 3.08
N GLY A 262 9.45 -6.77 1.84
CA GLY A 262 8.40 -6.37 0.91
C GLY A 262 7.43 -7.52 0.62
N MET A 263 7.98 -8.71 0.33
CA MET A 263 7.18 -9.92 0.13
C MET A 263 6.40 -10.34 1.39
N GLU A 264 7.01 -10.31 2.58
CA GLU A 264 6.32 -10.61 3.84
C GLU A 264 5.13 -9.66 4.07
N ALA A 265 5.33 -8.35 3.89
CA ALA A 265 4.27 -7.35 4.03
C ALA A 265 3.13 -7.57 3.02
N LEU A 266 3.44 -7.87 1.75
CA LEU A 266 2.43 -8.13 0.73
C LEU A 266 1.67 -9.44 0.99
N THR A 267 2.35 -10.48 1.45
CA THR A 267 1.69 -11.75 1.85
C THR A 267 0.61 -11.46 2.88
N ASP A 268 0.99 -10.74 3.95
CA ASP A 268 0.09 -10.37 5.02
C ASP A 268 -1.09 -9.52 4.52
N MET A 269 -0.82 -8.46 3.75
CA MET A 269 -1.88 -7.58 3.22
C MET A 269 -2.90 -8.35 2.38
N TYR A 270 -2.45 -9.19 1.45
CA TYR A 270 -3.36 -9.92 0.58
C TYR A 270 -4.04 -11.11 1.28
N LEU A 271 -3.39 -11.72 2.28
CA LEU A 271 -3.97 -12.78 3.09
C LEU A 271 -5.03 -12.24 4.08
N LEU A 272 -4.83 -11.04 4.64
CA LEU A 272 -5.88 -10.33 5.39
C LEU A 272 -7.15 -10.18 4.54
N GLY A 273 -6.97 -9.89 3.25
CA GLY A 273 -8.05 -9.78 2.26
C GLY A 273 -8.82 -11.08 2.01
N ARG A 274 -8.29 -12.24 2.44
CA ARG A 274 -8.94 -13.56 2.33
C ARG A 274 -9.78 -13.92 3.57
N CYS A 275 -9.78 -13.11 4.61
CA CYS A 275 -10.58 -13.33 5.81
C CYS A 275 -11.99 -12.75 5.65
N GLU A 276 -13.00 -13.38 6.27
CA GLU A 276 -14.38 -12.89 6.28
C GLU A 276 -14.56 -11.63 7.12
N TYR A 277 -13.74 -11.49 8.18
CA TYR A 277 -13.74 -10.35 9.08
C TYR A 277 -12.34 -9.76 9.18
N VAL A 278 -12.25 -8.44 9.35
CA VAL A 278 -10.98 -7.75 9.58
C VAL A 278 -11.10 -6.84 10.79
N VAL A 279 -10.21 -7.01 11.77
CA VAL A 279 -10.02 -6.07 12.90
C VAL A 279 -8.66 -5.41 12.72
N HIS A 280 -8.62 -4.08 12.62
CA HIS A 280 -7.37 -3.38 12.40
C HIS A 280 -7.27 -2.08 13.20
N TYR A 281 -6.04 -1.64 13.49
CA TYR A 281 -5.80 -0.30 13.98
C TYR A 281 -6.05 0.74 12.88
N ALA A 282 -6.96 1.68 13.12
CA ALA A 282 -7.44 2.66 12.15
C ALA A 282 -6.34 3.61 11.66
N LYS A 283 -5.35 3.92 12.51
CA LYS A 283 -4.24 4.80 12.14
C LYS A 283 -3.18 4.13 11.26
N SER A 284 -3.22 2.80 11.13
CA SER A 284 -2.35 2.11 10.19
C SER A 284 -3.02 1.97 8.83
N SER A 285 -2.32 2.42 7.78
CA SER A 285 -2.74 2.20 6.39
C SER A 285 -2.62 0.74 5.94
N PHE A 286 -2.00 -0.15 6.72
CA PHE A 286 -1.65 -1.51 6.28
C PHE A 286 -2.87 -2.32 5.80
N ALA A 287 -3.94 -2.37 6.59
CA ALA A 287 -5.15 -3.12 6.24
C ALA A 287 -5.96 -2.48 5.11
N ARG A 288 -5.64 -1.23 4.74
CA ARG A 288 -6.37 -0.48 3.70
C ARG A 288 -6.29 -1.18 2.34
N ILE A 289 -5.13 -1.73 1.99
CA ILE A 289 -4.97 -2.48 0.74
C ILE A 289 -5.84 -3.72 0.73
N SER A 290 -5.92 -4.46 1.85
CA SER A 290 -6.79 -5.63 1.98
C SER A 290 -8.24 -5.25 1.73
N ILE A 291 -8.71 -4.18 2.37
CA ILE A 291 -10.10 -3.68 2.24
C ILE A 291 -10.42 -3.21 0.82
N LEU A 292 -9.46 -2.56 0.14
CA LEU A 292 -9.66 -2.06 -1.21
C LEU A 292 -9.53 -3.17 -2.27
N ALA A 293 -8.58 -4.09 -2.11
CA ALA A 293 -8.28 -5.11 -3.10
C ALA A 293 -9.26 -6.29 -3.07
N THR A 294 -9.98 -6.50 -1.96
CA THR A 294 -10.92 -7.63 -1.82
C THR A 294 -12.33 -7.18 -1.44
N PRO A 295 -13.37 -7.96 -1.77
CA PRO A 295 -14.76 -7.56 -1.56
C PRO A 295 -15.24 -7.86 -0.12
N ILE A 296 -14.48 -7.47 0.91
CA ILE A 296 -14.90 -7.67 2.30
C ILE A 296 -16.08 -6.73 2.59
N PRO A 297 -17.23 -7.25 3.08
CA PRO A 297 -18.35 -6.40 3.44
C PRO A 297 -17.96 -5.39 4.53
N SER A 298 -18.36 -4.13 4.37
CA SER A 298 -18.02 -3.07 5.34
C SER A 298 -18.46 -3.39 6.77
N GLY A 299 -19.59 -4.10 6.95
CA GLY A 299 -20.06 -4.57 8.25
C GLY A 299 -19.18 -5.63 8.93
N ASN A 300 -18.21 -6.19 8.19
CA ASN A 300 -17.25 -7.16 8.71
C ASN A 300 -15.87 -6.55 8.97
N VAL A 301 -15.70 -5.23 8.78
CA VAL A 301 -14.46 -4.51 9.05
C VAL A 301 -14.63 -3.67 10.31
N VAL A 302 -13.79 -3.93 11.31
CA VAL A 302 -13.76 -3.20 12.59
C VAL A 302 -12.45 -2.41 12.66
N ALA A 303 -12.57 -1.08 12.60
CA ALA A 303 -11.46 -0.16 12.72
C ALA A 303 -11.36 0.33 14.18
N ILE A 304 -10.29 -0.04 14.88
CA ILE A 304 -10.02 0.39 16.26
C ILE A 304 -9.31 1.74 16.24
N PRO A 305 -9.83 2.78 16.92
CA PRO A 305 -9.26 4.14 16.90
C PRO A 305 -7.92 4.28 17.62
#